data_AF-A0A2P7TL32-F1
#
_entry.id   AF-A0A2P7TL32-F1
#
_cell.length_a   1.000
_cell.length_b   1.000
_cell.length_c   1.000
_cell.angle_alpha   90.00
_cell.angle_beta   90.00
_cell.angle_gamma   90.00
#
_symmetry.space_group_name_H-M   'P 1'
#
loop_
_entity.id
_entity.type
_entity.pdbx_description
1 polymer ?
#
loop_
_entity_poly.entity_id
_entity_poly.type
_entity_poly.pdbx_seq_one_letter_code
_entity_poly.pdbx_strand_id
1 'polypeptide(L)'
;MSNERDNIIHLLQPLYRGLPIIICIMVGALYLAQKYLQYTTPLYESTAKIKLADVNEGVPSAQLFKNFDYFVNANKIGAEVELLKSEVLLQKALRSLTQYNTIYRVGNISKTDLYRQSPVIIGIEVKNAMWHSRTFGLEISEDTLLQVTSPNGQKLQGILGKTIQTDDFTLTVNRNDSLLCKRPNLPLNDRYELIPHSENKLVQELRANLDVMAVDKDIPVLRISYRCPVAQKSADVVNAIAQTYINDYIQEKFQTSDTTVNFLNRQLNTFSNRLSQSEQEVENYRNQENIINIRQETETDLRKIADLKKQLANSIHPTNAILLDGGLCAYLCVVQNYKFMAQRQRKQTEARM
;
A
#
# COMPACT_ATOMS: atom_id res chain seq x y z
N MET A 1 21.41 -78.51 -27.19
CA MET A 1 22.12 -77.54 -26.32
C MET A 1 23.45 -77.04 -26.91
N SER A 2 24.15 -77.76 -27.81
CA SER A 2 25.36 -77.26 -28.50
C SER A 2 25.04 -76.26 -29.63
N ASN A 3 24.06 -76.56 -30.50
CA ASN A 3 23.70 -75.70 -31.65
C ASN A 3 23.25 -74.27 -31.25
N GLU A 4 22.61 -74.08 -30.11
CA GLU A 4 22.28 -72.72 -29.62
C GLU A 4 23.51 -71.95 -29.15
N ARG A 5 24.46 -72.61 -28.47
CA ARG A 5 25.70 -71.98 -28.02
C ARG A 5 26.58 -71.58 -29.21
N ASP A 6 26.69 -72.45 -30.21
CA ASP A 6 27.51 -72.18 -31.39
C ASP A 6 26.90 -71.07 -32.27
N ASN A 7 25.57 -70.98 -32.36
CA ASN A 7 24.88 -69.84 -33.00
C ASN A 7 25.11 -68.52 -32.26
N ILE A 8 25.07 -68.53 -30.92
CA ILE A 8 25.34 -67.33 -30.10
C ILE A 8 26.80 -66.87 -30.29
N ILE A 9 27.75 -67.80 -30.33
CA ILE A 9 29.18 -67.49 -30.55
C ILE A 9 29.41 -66.91 -31.94
N HIS A 10 28.76 -67.46 -32.97
CA HIS A 10 28.83 -66.92 -34.34
C HIS A 10 28.26 -65.51 -34.46
N LEU A 11 27.21 -65.17 -33.70
CA LEU A 11 26.64 -63.82 -33.65
C LEU A 11 27.55 -62.82 -32.88
N LEU A 12 28.32 -63.28 -31.89
CA LEU A 12 29.21 -62.44 -31.07
C LEU A 12 30.60 -62.23 -31.68
N GLN A 13 31.06 -63.13 -32.55
CA GLN A 13 32.37 -63.05 -33.20
C GLN A 13 32.60 -61.77 -34.04
N PRO A 14 31.64 -61.26 -34.85
CA PRO A 14 31.81 -59.98 -35.54
C PRO A 14 31.83 -58.78 -34.58
N LEU A 15 31.11 -58.85 -33.46
CA LEU A 15 31.10 -57.80 -32.43
C LEU A 15 32.48 -57.66 -31.76
N TYR A 16 33.11 -58.77 -31.38
CA TYR A 16 34.45 -58.76 -30.77
C TYR A 16 35.54 -58.28 -31.73
N ARG A 17 35.43 -58.58 -33.03
CA ARG A 17 36.39 -58.11 -34.05
C ARG A 17 36.20 -56.62 -34.39
N GLY A 18 34.96 -56.12 -34.29
CA GLY A 18 34.60 -54.70 -34.44
C GLY A 18 34.73 -53.85 -33.16
N LEU A 19 35.00 -54.50 -32.02
CA LEU A 19 35.14 -53.87 -30.70
C LEU A 19 36.05 -52.62 -30.67
N PRO A 20 37.22 -52.56 -31.32
CA PRO A 20 38.03 -51.33 -31.31
C PRO A 20 37.33 -50.16 -32.00
N ILE A 21 36.57 -50.40 -33.09
CA ILE A 21 35.82 -49.33 -33.78
C ILE A 21 34.67 -48.84 -32.90
N ILE A 22 33.96 -49.77 -32.24
CA ILE A 22 32.87 -49.44 -31.31
C ILE A 22 33.40 -48.60 -30.14
N ILE A 23 34.54 -48.99 -29.55
CA ILE A 23 35.18 -48.21 -28.48
C ILE A 23 35.59 -46.83 -28.97
N CYS A 24 36.21 -46.71 -30.15
CA CYS A 24 36.59 -45.41 -30.72
C CYS A 24 35.37 -44.49 -30.92
N ILE A 25 34.27 -45.01 -31.45
CA ILE A 25 33.02 -44.24 -31.62
C ILE A 25 32.45 -43.85 -30.26
N MET A 26 32.45 -44.76 -29.29
CA MET A 26 31.94 -44.51 -27.93
C MET A 26 32.75 -43.39 -27.24
N VAL A 27 34.08 -43.45 -27.32
CA VAL A 27 34.97 -42.41 -26.76
C VAL A 27 34.77 -41.08 -27.49
N GLY A 28 34.65 -41.10 -28.82
CA GLY A 28 34.35 -39.90 -29.61
C GLY A 28 33.01 -39.26 -29.23
N ALA A 29 31.96 -40.06 -29.03
CA ALA A 29 30.65 -39.58 -28.59
C ALA A 29 30.70 -38.98 -27.19
N LEU A 30 31.41 -39.61 -26.24
CA LEU A 30 31.60 -39.09 -24.89
C LEU A 30 32.39 -37.77 -24.89
N TYR A 31 33.45 -37.68 -25.72
CA TYR A 31 34.23 -36.46 -25.86
C TYR A 31 33.37 -35.31 -26.41
N LEU A 32 32.58 -35.56 -27.47
CA LEU A 32 31.67 -34.56 -28.02
C LEU A 32 30.58 -34.14 -27.01
N ALA A 33 30.03 -35.09 -26.25
CA ALA A 33 29.04 -34.81 -25.21
C ALA A 33 29.62 -33.94 -24.08
N GLN A 34 30.84 -34.23 -23.62
CA GLN A 34 31.52 -33.42 -22.61
C GLN A 34 31.81 -32.01 -23.13
N LYS A 35 32.28 -31.90 -24.38
CA LYS A 35 32.48 -30.61 -25.06
C LYS A 35 31.17 -29.82 -25.09
N TYR A 36 30.08 -30.46 -25.51
CA TYR A 36 28.76 -29.86 -25.58
C TYR A 36 28.28 -29.33 -24.23
N LEU A 37 28.42 -30.12 -23.15
CA LEU A 37 28.00 -29.74 -21.81
C LEU A 37 28.79 -28.53 -21.26
N GLN A 38 30.04 -28.35 -21.69
CA GLN A 38 30.84 -27.19 -21.30
C GLN A 38 30.43 -25.91 -22.06
N TYR A 39 29.87 -26.03 -23.27
CA TYR A 39 29.48 -24.87 -24.08
C TYR A 39 28.02 -24.44 -23.90
N THR A 40 27.12 -25.35 -23.54
CA THR A 40 25.71 -25.02 -23.40
C THR A 40 25.51 -24.06 -22.22
N THR A 41 24.85 -22.94 -22.47
CA THR A 41 24.47 -21.96 -21.44
C THR A 41 23.48 -22.60 -20.46
N PRO A 42 23.77 -22.61 -19.14
CA PRO A 42 22.82 -23.14 -18.17
C PRO A 42 21.56 -22.30 -18.16
N LEU A 43 20.40 -22.92 -17.93
CA LEU A 43 19.11 -22.24 -17.80
C LEU A 43 18.56 -22.52 -16.39
N TYR A 44 18.35 -21.46 -15.61
CA TYR A 44 17.80 -21.54 -14.26
C TYR A 44 16.35 -21.09 -14.25
N GLU A 45 15.53 -21.74 -13.42
CA GLU A 45 14.13 -21.39 -13.19
C GLU A 45 13.93 -21.01 -11.73
N SER A 46 13.33 -19.84 -11.49
CA SER A 46 12.85 -19.44 -10.17
C SER A 46 11.34 -19.43 -10.15
N THR A 47 10.75 -19.77 -9.00
CA THR A 47 9.31 -19.88 -8.86
C THR A 47 8.82 -19.19 -7.59
N ALA A 48 7.77 -18.39 -7.70
CA ALA A 48 7.00 -17.86 -6.59
C ALA A 48 5.57 -18.43 -6.62
N LYS A 49 5.00 -18.64 -5.43
CA LYS A 49 3.60 -19.04 -5.27
C LYS A 49 2.88 -17.97 -4.46
N ILE A 50 1.79 -17.44 -5.01
CA ILE A 50 0.98 -16.41 -4.37
C ILE A 50 -0.42 -17.00 -4.12
N LYS A 51 -0.86 -16.99 -2.86
CA LYS A 51 -2.25 -17.31 -2.51
C LYS A 51 -3.11 -16.07 -2.75
N LEU A 52 -4.18 -16.22 -3.51
CA LEU A 52 -5.19 -15.18 -3.68
C LEU A 52 -6.08 -15.14 -2.44
N ALA A 53 -6.42 -13.93 -1.99
CA ALA A 53 -7.36 -13.77 -0.88
C ALA A 53 -8.76 -14.22 -1.30
N ASP A 54 -9.43 -15.00 -0.45
CA ASP A 54 -10.83 -15.36 -0.65
C ASP A 54 -11.69 -14.11 -0.37
N VAL A 55 -12.64 -13.81 -1.24
CA VAL A 55 -13.56 -12.67 -1.10
C VAL A 55 -14.41 -12.80 0.18
N ASN A 56 -14.49 -14.02 0.75
CA ASN A 56 -15.22 -14.32 1.98
C ASN A 56 -14.43 -14.08 3.27
N GLU A 57 -13.12 -13.82 3.23
CA GLU A 57 -12.33 -13.43 4.41
C GLU A 57 -12.64 -11.97 4.79
N GLY A 58 -13.81 -11.74 5.42
CA GLY A 58 -14.16 -10.42 5.99
C GLY A 58 -15.65 -10.09 6.16
N VAL A 59 -16.58 -10.81 5.52
CA VAL A 59 -18.04 -10.51 5.61
C VAL A 59 -18.85 -11.82 5.78
N PRO A 60 -19.54 -12.04 6.92
CA PRO A 60 -20.14 -13.34 7.25
C PRO A 60 -21.59 -13.54 6.73
N SER A 61 -21.93 -13.17 5.49
CA SER A 61 -23.35 -13.13 5.08
C SER A 61 -23.73 -13.80 3.74
N ALA A 62 -22.94 -14.73 3.18
CA ALA A 62 -23.29 -15.34 1.88
C ALA A 62 -23.07 -16.87 1.79
N GLN A 63 -23.53 -17.64 2.79
CA GLN A 63 -23.43 -19.10 2.77
C GLN A 63 -24.43 -19.81 1.82
N LEU A 64 -25.36 -19.08 1.19
CA LEU A 64 -26.38 -19.64 0.28
C LEU A 64 -25.95 -19.68 -1.20
N PHE A 65 -24.82 -19.09 -1.59
CA PHE A 65 -24.37 -18.99 -2.99
C PHE A 65 -23.15 -19.86 -3.36
N LYS A 66 -22.67 -20.72 -2.46
CA LYS A 66 -21.45 -21.55 -2.63
C LYS A 66 -21.40 -22.36 -3.93
N ASN A 67 -22.54 -22.80 -4.47
CA ASN A 67 -22.59 -23.63 -5.69
C ASN A 67 -22.44 -22.84 -7.00
N PHE A 68 -22.69 -21.52 -7.00
CA PHE A 68 -22.39 -20.65 -8.14
C PHE A 68 -20.94 -20.12 -8.10
N ASP A 69 -20.30 -20.17 -6.93
CA ASP A 69 -18.97 -19.59 -6.70
C ASP A 69 -17.83 -20.41 -7.35
N TYR A 70 -18.03 -21.70 -7.59
CA TYR A 70 -17.01 -22.57 -8.21
C TYR A 70 -16.66 -22.16 -9.66
N PHE A 71 -17.67 -21.83 -10.47
CA PHE A 71 -17.45 -21.32 -11.84
C PHE A 71 -16.94 -19.87 -11.86
N VAL A 72 -17.33 -19.08 -10.86
CA VAL A 72 -16.87 -17.69 -10.70
C VAL A 72 -15.38 -17.67 -10.31
N ASN A 73 -14.92 -18.58 -9.45
CA ASN A 73 -13.54 -18.64 -8.98
C ASN A 73 -12.54 -19.10 -10.06
N ALA A 74 -12.88 -20.10 -10.89
CA ALA A 74 -11.99 -20.52 -11.98
C ALA A 74 -11.77 -19.40 -13.02
N ASN A 75 -12.84 -18.68 -13.38
CA ASN A 75 -12.75 -17.52 -14.29
C ASN A 75 -11.97 -16.36 -13.65
N LYS A 76 -12.10 -16.14 -12.35
CA LYS A 76 -11.31 -15.14 -11.61
C LYS A 76 -9.83 -15.48 -11.61
N ILE A 77 -9.44 -16.73 -11.32
CA ILE A 77 -8.02 -17.14 -11.32
C ILE A 77 -7.41 -16.97 -12.72
N GLY A 78 -8.15 -17.33 -13.78
CA GLY A 78 -7.71 -17.08 -15.16
C GLY A 78 -7.49 -15.60 -15.48
N ALA A 79 -8.37 -14.73 -15.00
CA ALA A 79 -8.21 -13.28 -15.15
C ALA A 79 -6.95 -12.76 -14.42
N GLU A 80 -6.65 -13.26 -13.22
CA GLU A 80 -5.42 -12.90 -12.48
C GLU A 80 -4.16 -13.39 -13.20
N VAL A 81 -4.20 -14.57 -13.83
CA VAL A 81 -3.08 -15.06 -14.66
C VAL A 81 -2.81 -14.10 -15.83
N GLU A 82 -3.86 -13.64 -16.52
CA GLU A 82 -3.70 -12.68 -17.62
C GLU A 82 -3.27 -11.29 -17.12
N LEU A 83 -3.75 -10.85 -15.96
CA LEU A 83 -3.31 -9.60 -15.33
C LEU A 83 -1.81 -9.62 -15.01
N LEU A 84 -1.30 -10.73 -14.46
CA LEU A 84 0.13 -10.91 -14.19
C LEU A 84 0.99 -10.93 -15.46
N LYS A 85 0.43 -11.40 -16.60
CA LYS A 85 1.09 -11.39 -17.91
C LYS A 85 0.94 -10.06 -18.65
N SER A 86 0.16 -9.12 -18.12
CA SER A 86 -0.11 -7.84 -18.79
C SER A 86 1.15 -6.97 -18.90
N GLU A 87 1.29 -6.25 -20.01
CA GLU A 87 2.45 -5.36 -20.20
C GLU A 87 2.54 -4.28 -19.13
N VAL A 88 1.40 -3.79 -18.61
CA VAL A 88 1.37 -2.75 -17.59
C VAL A 88 2.01 -3.23 -16.29
N LEU A 89 1.66 -4.43 -15.82
CA LEU A 89 2.23 -5.00 -14.60
C LEU A 89 3.71 -5.35 -14.79
N LEU A 90 4.06 -5.90 -15.95
CA LEU A 90 5.46 -6.21 -16.30
C LEU A 90 6.34 -4.96 -16.42
N GLN A 91 5.82 -3.85 -16.97
CA GLN A 91 6.52 -2.57 -17.00
C GLN A 91 6.75 -2.01 -15.59
N LYS A 92 5.73 -2.04 -14.73
CA LYS A 92 5.87 -1.63 -13.33
C LYS A 92 6.91 -2.49 -12.59
N ALA A 93 6.89 -3.80 -12.79
CA ALA A 93 7.88 -4.72 -12.22
C ALA A 93 9.28 -4.48 -12.78
N LEU A 94 9.41 -4.15 -14.06
CA LEU A 94 10.69 -3.81 -14.67
C LEU A 94 11.29 -2.52 -14.08
N ARG A 95 10.44 -1.52 -13.81
CA ARG A 95 10.86 -0.24 -13.21
C ARG A 95 11.31 -0.37 -11.75
N SER A 96 10.81 -1.37 -11.02
CA SER A 96 11.27 -1.64 -9.66
C SER A 96 12.65 -2.31 -9.63
N LEU A 97 13.10 -2.89 -10.74
CA LEU A 97 14.45 -3.44 -10.88
C LEU A 97 15.46 -2.30 -11.14
N THR A 98 16.40 -2.13 -10.21
CA THR A 98 17.40 -1.04 -10.24
C THR A 98 18.41 -1.12 -11.39
N GLN A 99 18.55 -2.27 -12.05
CA GLN A 99 19.55 -2.49 -13.11
C GLN A 99 18.97 -3.37 -14.22
N TYR A 100 18.74 -2.76 -15.39
CA TYR A 100 18.14 -3.43 -16.55
C TYR A 100 19.11 -3.62 -17.74
N ASN A 101 20.20 -2.85 -17.79
CA ASN A 101 21.20 -3.01 -18.85
C ASN A 101 21.96 -4.32 -18.69
N THR A 102 22.00 -5.10 -19.75
CA THR A 102 22.71 -6.39 -19.75
C THR A 102 24.19 -6.12 -20.05
N ILE A 103 25.04 -6.60 -19.15
CA ILE A 103 26.50 -6.48 -19.26
C ILE A 103 27.05 -7.90 -19.36
N TYR A 104 27.78 -8.18 -20.43
CA TYR A 104 28.47 -9.43 -20.62
C TYR A 104 29.97 -9.24 -20.41
N ARG A 105 30.63 -10.19 -19.76
CA ARG A 105 32.06 -10.42 -19.91
C ARG A 105 32.29 -11.27 -21.15
N VAL A 106 33.16 -10.83 -22.05
CA VAL A 106 33.54 -11.57 -23.26
C VAL A 106 34.80 -12.37 -22.97
N GLY A 107 34.63 -13.66 -22.69
CA GLY A 107 35.76 -14.59 -22.64
C GLY A 107 36.14 -15.09 -24.03
N ASN A 108 37.24 -15.86 -24.12
CA ASN A 108 37.66 -16.49 -25.37
C ASN A 108 36.65 -17.52 -25.90
N ILE A 109 35.79 -18.05 -25.03
CA ILE A 109 34.98 -19.24 -25.29
C ILE A 109 33.48 -18.96 -25.20
N SER A 110 33.05 -18.18 -24.21
CA SER A 110 31.64 -17.85 -24.01
C SER A 110 31.47 -16.46 -23.39
N LYS A 111 30.27 -15.92 -23.54
CA LYS A 111 29.86 -14.66 -22.91
C LYS A 111 29.16 -14.99 -21.58
N THR A 112 29.55 -14.29 -20.52
CA THR A 112 28.94 -14.47 -19.19
C THR A 112 28.18 -13.20 -18.81
N ASP A 113 26.87 -13.31 -18.54
CA ASP A 113 26.06 -12.20 -18.03
C ASP A 113 26.49 -11.86 -16.59
N LEU A 114 26.83 -10.60 -16.35
CA LEU A 114 27.35 -10.09 -15.08
C LEU A 114 26.25 -9.42 -14.22
N TYR A 115 25.00 -9.86 -14.32
CA TYR A 115 23.91 -9.35 -13.50
C TYR A 115 24.27 -9.31 -12.00
N ARG A 116 24.27 -8.11 -11.40
CA ARG A 116 24.74 -7.80 -10.02
C ARG A 116 26.17 -8.23 -9.67
N GLN A 117 26.95 -8.71 -10.63
CA GLN A 117 28.33 -9.20 -10.46
C GLN A 117 29.33 -8.44 -11.33
N SER A 118 28.91 -7.31 -11.92
CA SER A 118 29.76 -6.48 -12.75
C SER A 118 30.75 -5.66 -11.90
N PRO A 119 32.07 -5.71 -12.20
CA PRO A 119 33.08 -4.86 -11.57
C PRO A 119 32.96 -3.39 -11.97
N VAL A 120 32.13 -3.10 -12.99
CA VAL A 120 31.85 -1.75 -13.48
C VAL A 120 30.36 -1.45 -13.47
N ILE A 121 30.02 -0.20 -13.16
CA ILE A 121 28.67 0.34 -13.26
C ILE A 121 28.63 1.18 -14.52
N ILE A 122 27.78 0.79 -15.47
CA ILE A 122 27.67 1.46 -16.76
C ILE A 122 26.31 2.15 -16.84
N GLY A 123 26.35 3.47 -16.93
CA GLY A 123 25.20 4.31 -17.28
C GLY A 123 25.30 4.67 -18.76
N ILE A 124 24.28 4.34 -19.54
CA ILE A 124 24.18 4.76 -20.94
C ILE A 124 22.84 5.44 -21.17
N GLU A 125 22.90 6.64 -21.72
CA GLU A 125 21.74 7.36 -22.21
C GLU A 125 21.86 7.45 -23.73
N VAL A 126 20.99 6.70 -24.40
CA VAL A 126 20.96 6.63 -25.86
C VAL A 126 20.00 7.71 -26.36
N LYS A 127 20.49 8.66 -27.17
CA LYS A 127 19.64 9.72 -27.76
C LYS A 127 18.92 9.23 -29.00
N ASN A 128 19.55 8.33 -29.77
CA ASN A 128 19.01 7.79 -31.01
C ASN A 128 18.53 6.34 -30.82
N ALA A 129 17.24 6.10 -31.00
CA ALA A 129 16.62 4.80 -30.74
C ALA A 129 17.22 3.62 -31.54
N MET A 130 17.91 3.88 -32.65
CA MET A 130 18.58 2.84 -33.46
C MET A 130 19.70 2.10 -32.72
N TRP A 131 20.26 2.71 -31.67
CA TRP A 131 21.35 2.12 -30.90
C TRP A 131 20.86 1.21 -29.78
N HIS A 132 19.55 1.18 -29.49
CA HIS A 132 18.98 0.15 -28.62
C HIS A 132 19.16 -1.23 -29.27
N SER A 133 19.43 -2.24 -28.45
CA SER A 133 19.71 -3.62 -28.87
C SER A 133 20.98 -3.84 -29.69
N ARG A 134 21.86 -2.85 -29.75
CA ARG A 134 23.17 -2.97 -30.40
C ARG A 134 24.26 -3.16 -29.35
N THR A 135 25.29 -3.91 -29.69
CA THR A 135 26.39 -4.24 -28.77
C THR A 135 27.44 -3.14 -28.77
N PHE A 136 27.68 -2.54 -27.61
CA PHE A 136 28.83 -1.67 -27.36
C PHE A 136 29.95 -2.51 -26.77
N GLY A 137 31.08 -2.59 -27.45
CA GLY A 137 32.28 -3.22 -26.90
C GLY A 137 32.98 -2.27 -25.95
N LEU A 138 33.42 -2.75 -24.79
CA LEU A 138 34.17 -1.99 -23.80
C LEU A 138 35.41 -2.79 -23.46
N GLU A 139 36.59 -2.20 -23.61
CA GLU A 139 37.86 -2.81 -23.23
C GLU A 139 38.52 -1.91 -22.19
N ILE A 140 38.76 -2.47 -21.00
CA ILE A 140 39.41 -1.75 -19.91
C ILE A 140 40.85 -2.22 -19.83
N SER A 141 41.78 -1.26 -19.86
CA SER A 141 43.22 -1.48 -19.76
C SER A 141 43.80 -0.61 -18.64
N GLU A 142 44.86 -1.09 -17.98
CA GLU A 142 45.59 -0.32 -16.97
C GLU A 142 44.71 0.28 -15.86
N ASP A 143 43.65 -0.43 -15.45
CA ASP A 143 42.68 -0.08 -14.41
C ASP A 143 41.92 1.26 -14.58
N THR A 144 42.18 1.99 -15.67
CA THR A 144 41.72 3.37 -15.87
C THR A 144 41.41 3.71 -17.33
N LEU A 145 42.14 3.12 -18.29
CA LEU A 145 41.94 3.37 -19.71
C LEU A 145 40.73 2.58 -20.20
N LEU A 146 39.81 3.27 -20.86
CA LEU A 146 38.60 2.68 -21.42
C LEU A 146 38.62 2.88 -22.93
N GLN A 147 38.51 1.80 -23.69
CA GLN A 147 38.26 1.85 -25.11
C GLN A 147 36.83 1.36 -25.38
N VAL A 148 36.01 2.25 -25.91
CA VAL A 148 34.62 1.97 -26.29
C VAL A 148 34.55 1.76 -27.78
N THR A 149 34.03 0.62 -28.21
CA THR A 149 33.72 0.33 -29.61
C THR A 149 32.21 0.47 -29.79
N SER A 150 31.77 1.53 -30.47
CA SER A 150 30.37 1.72 -30.80
C SER A 150 29.91 0.73 -31.88
N PRO A 151 28.62 0.44 -31.98
CA PRO A 151 28.06 -0.47 -32.99
C PRO A 151 28.37 -0.14 -34.47
N ASN A 152 28.77 1.09 -34.79
CA ASN A 152 29.24 1.50 -36.12
C ASN A 152 30.73 1.16 -36.38
N GLY A 153 31.42 0.56 -35.41
CA GLY A 153 32.85 0.22 -35.49
C GLY A 153 33.81 1.33 -35.09
N GLN A 154 33.30 2.52 -34.72
CA GLN A 154 34.15 3.60 -34.23
C GLN A 154 34.70 3.27 -32.84
N LYS A 155 35.99 3.51 -32.64
CA LYS A 155 36.68 3.34 -31.36
C LYS A 155 36.86 4.70 -30.71
N LEU A 156 36.31 4.85 -29.52
CA LEU A 156 36.43 6.02 -28.67
C LEU A 156 37.32 5.67 -27.48
N GLN A 157 38.31 6.51 -27.21
CA GLN A 157 39.13 6.38 -26.00
C GLN A 157 38.56 7.28 -24.91
N GLY A 158 38.51 6.77 -23.69
CA GLY A 158 38.06 7.47 -22.51
C GLY A 158 38.78 6.99 -21.27
N ILE A 159 38.38 7.55 -20.14
CA ILE A 159 38.93 7.22 -18.82
C ILE A 159 37.76 6.80 -17.95
N LEU A 160 37.92 5.74 -17.17
CA LEU A 160 36.95 5.32 -16.16
C LEU A 160 36.61 6.49 -15.21
N GLY A 161 35.33 6.65 -14.87
CA GLY A 161 34.85 7.77 -14.07
C GLY A 161 34.51 9.03 -14.86
N LYS A 162 34.93 9.15 -16.13
CA LYS A 162 34.59 10.28 -17.00
C LYS A 162 33.48 9.91 -17.98
N THR A 163 32.59 10.85 -18.22
CA THR A 163 31.51 10.70 -19.19
C THR A 163 32.05 10.94 -20.60
N ILE A 164 31.81 9.98 -21.49
CA ILE A 164 32.04 10.09 -22.93
C ILE A 164 30.73 10.61 -23.53
N GLN A 165 30.75 11.84 -24.03
CA GLN A 165 29.62 12.41 -24.77
C GLN A 165 29.86 12.31 -26.26
N THR A 166 28.87 11.81 -26.98
CA THR A 166 28.83 11.78 -28.44
C THR A 166 27.45 12.28 -28.87
N ASP A 167 27.30 12.63 -30.15
CA ASP A 167 26.02 13.11 -30.70
C ASP A 167 24.90 12.07 -30.53
N ASP A 168 25.24 10.78 -30.60
CA ASP A 168 24.30 9.66 -30.53
C ASP A 168 24.00 9.14 -29.11
N PHE A 169 24.96 9.24 -28.18
CA PHE A 169 24.83 8.68 -26.83
C PHE A 169 25.75 9.35 -25.80
N THR A 170 25.35 9.23 -24.54
CA THR A 170 26.14 9.61 -23.37
C THR A 170 26.47 8.34 -22.59
N LEU A 171 27.75 8.04 -22.42
CA LEU A 171 28.21 6.84 -21.71
C LEU A 171 29.08 7.22 -20.51
N THR A 172 28.73 6.71 -19.34
CA THR A 172 29.50 6.83 -18.11
C THR A 172 29.82 5.43 -17.60
N VAL A 173 31.12 5.13 -17.46
CA VAL A 173 31.58 3.86 -16.92
C VAL A 173 32.36 4.12 -15.65
N ASN A 174 31.80 3.68 -14.52
CA ASN A 174 32.38 3.84 -13.20
C ASN A 174 32.82 2.49 -12.64
N ARG A 175 33.79 2.51 -11.72
CA ARG A 175 34.18 1.32 -10.96
C ARG A 175 33.11 0.99 -9.93
N ASN A 176 32.84 -0.31 -9.74
CA ASN A 176 31.97 -0.78 -8.68
C ASN A 176 32.80 -1.08 -7.43
N ASP A 177 33.25 -0.03 -6.75
CA ASP A 177 34.18 -0.16 -5.61
C ASP A 177 33.59 -1.05 -4.50
N SER A 178 32.27 -0.94 -4.25
CA SER A 178 31.55 -1.80 -3.30
C SER A 178 31.70 -3.30 -3.59
N LEU A 179 31.68 -3.70 -4.86
CA LEU A 179 31.84 -5.10 -5.25
C LEU A 179 33.31 -5.52 -5.26
N LEU A 180 34.20 -4.65 -5.74
CA LEU A 180 35.64 -4.91 -5.80
C LEU A 180 36.25 -5.06 -4.39
N CYS A 181 35.78 -4.28 -3.40
CA CYS A 181 36.16 -4.47 -2.00
C CYS A 181 35.71 -5.83 -1.44
N LYS A 182 34.52 -6.30 -1.83
CA LYS A 182 33.99 -7.62 -1.40
C LYS A 182 34.65 -8.78 -2.14
N ARG A 183 35.16 -8.55 -3.36
CA ARG A 183 35.77 -9.55 -4.23
C ARG A 183 37.04 -8.97 -4.89
N PRO A 184 38.18 -8.93 -4.18
CA PRO A 184 39.40 -8.30 -4.69
C PRO A 184 40.01 -9.04 -5.90
N ASN A 185 39.70 -10.32 -6.09
CA ASN A 185 40.22 -11.12 -7.21
C ASN A 185 39.39 -10.96 -8.51
N LEU A 186 38.40 -10.07 -8.55
CA LEU A 186 37.57 -9.88 -9.74
C LEU A 186 38.36 -9.07 -10.78
N PRO A 187 38.58 -9.58 -12.01
CA PRO A 187 39.34 -8.84 -13.02
C PRO A 187 38.55 -7.60 -13.44
N LEU A 188 39.18 -6.43 -13.36
CA LEU A 188 38.66 -5.16 -13.89
C LEU A 188 39.12 -4.95 -15.34
N ASN A 189 40.35 -5.34 -15.64
CA ASN A 189 40.95 -5.25 -16.98
C ASN A 189 40.49 -6.43 -17.82
N ASP A 190 39.39 -6.24 -18.53
CA ASP A 190 38.83 -7.26 -19.39
C ASP A 190 37.97 -6.62 -20.49
N ARG A 191 37.45 -7.47 -21.37
CA ARG A 191 36.50 -7.12 -22.42
C ARG A 191 35.08 -7.32 -21.93
N TYR A 192 34.30 -6.26 -21.99
CA TYR A 192 32.90 -6.24 -21.67
C TYR A 192 32.07 -5.87 -22.89
N GLU A 193 30.85 -6.37 -22.96
CA GLU A 193 29.85 -5.96 -23.93
C GLU A 193 28.64 -5.41 -23.18
N LEU A 194 28.23 -4.21 -23.56
CA LEU A 194 27.01 -3.57 -23.07
C LEU A 194 25.94 -3.63 -24.16
N ILE A 195 24.75 -4.05 -23.77
CA ILE A 195 23.56 -3.99 -24.64
C ILE A 195 22.54 -3.09 -23.95
N PRO A 196 22.33 -1.84 -24.42
CA PRO A 196 21.23 -1.02 -23.95
C PRO A 196 19.93 -1.57 -24.53
N HIS A 197 19.00 -1.97 -23.66
CA HIS A 197 17.69 -2.42 -24.11
C HIS A 197 16.68 -1.28 -23.99
N SER A 198 15.68 -1.27 -24.88
CA SER A 198 14.49 -0.44 -24.68
C SER A 198 13.55 -1.12 -23.70
N GLU A 199 12.76 -0.33 -22.96
CA GLU A 199 11.78 -0.86 -21.99
C GLU A 199 10.83 -1.86 -22.65
N ASN A 200 10.28 -1.53 -23.82
CA ASN A 200 9.37 -2.41 -24.57
C ASN A 200 10.01 -3.76 -24.94
N LYS A 201 11.28 -3.76 -25.34
CA LYS A 201 11.96 -5.01 -25.70
C LYS A 201 12.19 -5.89 -24.49
N LEU A 202 12.54 -5.29 -23.35
CA LEU A 202 12.70 -6.02 -22.10
C LEU A 202 11.38 -6.63 -21.63
N VAL A 203 10.27 -5.91 -21.77
CA VAL A 203 8.94 -6.44 -21.45
C VAL A 203 8.58 -7.62 -22.34
N GLN A 204 8.88 -7.55 -23.64
CA GLN A 204 8.67 -8.66 -24.56
C GLN A 204 9.54 -9.88 -24.21
N GLU A 205 10.82 -9.67 -23.90
CA GLU A 205 11.74 -10.72 -23.47
C GLU A 205 11.31 -11.35 -22.14
N LEU A 206 10.84 -10.51 -21.20
CA LEU A 206 10.30 -10.94 -19.93
C LEU A 206 9.07 -11.81 -20.15
N ARG A 207 8.11 -11.35 -20.95
CA ARG A 207 6.87 -12.06 -21.28
C ARG A 207 7.13 -13.40 -21.99
N ALA A 208 8.14 -13.47 -22.85
CA ALA A 208 8.48 -14.70 -23.58
C ALA A 208 9.03 -15.81 -22.66
N ASN A 209 9.72 -15.44 -21.57
CA ASN A 209 10.35 -16.37 -20.64
C ASN A 209 9.57 -16.52 -19.32
N LEU A 210 8.47 -15.79 -19.17
CA LEU A 210 7.57 -15.80 -18.02
C LEU A 210 6.46 -16.83 -18.24
N ASP A 211 6.30 -17.70 -17.26
CA ASP A 211 5.24 -18.70 -17.21
C ASP A 211 4.42 -18.49 -15.93
N VAL A 212 3.16 -18.14 -16.10
CA VAL A 212 2.20 -17.92 -15.01
C VAL A 212 1.03 -18.87 -15.22
N MET A 213 0.74 -19.66 -14.18
CA MET A 213 -0.36 -20.61 -14.18
C MET A 213 -0.94 -20.79 -12.79
N ALA A 214 -2.21 -21.20 -12.72
CA ALA A 214 -2.78 -21.68 -11.47
C ALA A 214 -2.15 -23.03 -11.10
N VAL A 215 -1.88 -23.26 -9.81
CA VAL A 215 -1.38 -24.56 -9.32
C VAL A 215 -2.43 -25.65 -9.55
N ASP A 216 -3.69 -25.30 -9.34
CA ASP A 216 -4.87 -26.13 -9.61
C ASP A 216 -6.02 -25.20 -10.03
N LYS A 217 -7.06 -25.73 -10.69
CA LYS A 217 -8.28 -24.98 -11.01
C LYS A 217 -9.10 -24.68 -9.77
N ASP A 218 -8.98 -25.53 -8.74
CA ASP A 218 -9.79 -25.50 -7.53
C ASP A 218 -9.08 -24.78 -6.37
N ILE A 219 -7.77 -24.53 -6.52
CA ILE A 219 -6.94 -23.92 -5.49
C ILE A 219 -6.57 -22.50 -5.94
N PRO A 220 -6.92 -21.44 -5.17
CA PRO A 220 -6.64 -20.05 -5.52
C PRO A 220 -5.17 -19.70 -5.25
N VAL A 221 -4.25 -20.44 -5.87
CA VAL A 221 -2.81 -20.24 -5.77
C VAL A 221 -2.22 -20.12 -7.16
N LEU A 222 -1.58 -18.99 -7.41
CA LEU A 222 -0.87 -18.69 -8.65
C LEU A 222 0.59 -19.08 -8.51
N ARG A 223 1.12 -19.74 -9.53
CA ARG A 223 2.54 -20.04 -9.70
C ARG A 223 3.11 -19.14 -10.78
N ILE A 224 4.12 -18.36 -10.40
CA ILE A 224 4.88 -17.50 -11.30
C ILE A 224 6.27 -18.12 -11.43
N SER A 225 6.68 -18.42 -12.65
CA SER A 225 7.98 -19.00 -12.97
C SER A 225 8.67 -18.21 -14.07
N TYR A 226 9.98 -18.01 -13.95
CA TYR A 226 10.75 -17.28 -14.95
C TYR A 226 12.09 -17.96 -15.20
N ARG A 227 12.44 -18.16 -16.47
CA ARG A 227 13.64 -18.86 -16.90
C ARG A 227 14.70 -17.89 -17.39
N CYS A 228 15.93 -18.01 -16.88
CA CYS A 228 17.04 -17.12 -17.25
C CYS A 228 18.39 -17.83 -17.07
N PRO A 229 19.42 -17.49 -17.88
CA PRO A 229 20.77 -18.04 -17.68
C PRO A 229 21.44 -17.65 -16.35
N VAL A 230 20.93 -16.64 -15.65
CA VAL A 230 21.46 -16.20 -14.35
C VAL A 230 20.44 -16.48 -13.25
N ALA A 231 20.81 -17.34 -12.29
CA ALA A 231 19.95 -17.72 -11.17
C ALA A 231 19.47 -16.51 -10.35
N GLN A 232 20.35 -15.59 -10.02
CA GLN A 232 20.00 -14.40 -9.24
C GLN A 232 19.04 -13.46 -9.99
N LYS A 233 19.26 -13.27 -11.29
CA LYS A 233 18.35 -12.49 -12.16
C LYS A 233 16.98 -13.13 -12.21
N SER A 234 16.92 -14.46 -12.33
CA SER A 234 15.67 -15.20 -12.32
C SER A 234 14.87 -14.97 -11.04
N ALA A 235 15.53 -15.05 -9.87
CA ALA A 235 14.89 -14.83 -8.58
C ALA A 235 14.44 -13.37 -8.39
N ASP A 236 15.30 -12.40 -8.71
CA ASP A 236 15.01 -10.97 -8.57
C ASP A 236 13.82 -10.54 -9.44
N VAL A 237 13.73 -11.06 -10.67
CA VAL A 237 12.61 -10.80 -11.58
C VAL A 237 11.30 -11.36 -11.04
N VAL A 238 11.28 -12.63 -10.60
CA VAL A 238 10.06 -13.24 -10.04
C VAL A 238 9.61 -12.51 -8.78
N ASN A 239 10.55 -12.14 -7.91
CA ASN A 239 10.27 -11.36 -6.72
C ASN A 239 9.71 -9.98 -7.05
N ALA A 240 10.27 -9.29 -8.04
CA ALA A 240 9.79 -7.98 -8.49
C ALA A 240 8.36 -8.07 -9.02
N ILE A 241 8.05 -9.06 -9.87
CA ILE A 241 6.69 -9.28 -10.41
C ILE A 241 5.71 -9.56 -9.25
N ALA A 242 6.07 -10.47 -8.35
CA ALA A 242 5.23 -10.83 -7.20
C ALA A 242 4.96 -9.63 -6.28
N GLN A 243 5.99 -8.85 -5.96
CA GLN A 243 5.86 -7.65 -5.12
C GLN A 243 5.02 -6.58 -5.80
N THR A 244 5.24 -6.33 -7.10
CA THR A 244 4.44 -5.37 -7.87
C THR A 244 2.97 -5.77 -7.88
N TYR A 245 2.65 -7.04 -8.08
CA TYR A 245 1.28 -7.55 -8.01
C TYR A 245 0.65 -7.34 -6.63
N ILE A 246 1.36 -7.71 -5.56
CA ILE A 246 0.88 -7.53 -4.19
C ILE A 246 0.62 -6.04 -3.89
N ASN A 247 1.53 -5.16 -4.31
CA ASN A 247 1.40 -3.72 -4.09
C ASN A 247 0.23 -3.13 -4.88
N ASP A 248 0.06 -3.51 -6.15
CA ASP A 248 -1.07 -3.08 -6.97
C ASP A 248 -2.41 -3.55 -6.36
N TYR A 249 -2.47 -4.81 -5.90
CA TYR A 249 -3.65 -5.36 -5.24
C TYR A 249 -4.01 -4.61 -3.95
N ILE A 250 -3.01 -4.32 -3.11
CA ILE A 250 -3.19 -3.55 -1.88
C ILE A 250 -3.69 -2.15 -2.19
N GLN A 251 -3.10 -1.49 -3.19
CA GLN A 251 -3.49 -0.14 -3.60
C GLN A 251 -4.93 -0.08 -4.10
N GLU A 252 -5.36 -1.03 -4.93
CA GLU A 252 -6.74 -1.14 -5.41
C GLU A 252 -7.72 -1.35 -4.24
N LYS A 253 -7.36 -2.19 -3.27
CA LYS A 253 -8.17 -2.45 -2.08
C LYS A 253 -8.32 -1.20 -1.20
N PHE A 254 -7.26 -0.42 -1.01
CA PHE A 254 -7.31 0.85 -0.27
C PHE A 254 -8.14 1.91 -0.99
N GLN A 255 -7.97 2.07 -2.31
CA GLN A 255 -8.78 3.01 -3.10
C GLN A 255 -10.29 2.69 -3.01
N THR A 256 -10.65 1.41 -3.06
CA THR A 256 -12.04 0.96 -2.87
C THR A 256 -12.55 1.23 -1.44
N SER A 257 -11.69 1.12 -0.43
CA SER A 257 -12.04 1.42 0.96
C SER A 257 -12.27 2.91 1.18
N ASP A 258 -11.40 3.77 0.65
CA ASP A 258 -11.53 5.23 0.74
C ASP A 258 -12.80 5.73 0.05
N THR A 259 -13.10 5.20 -1.13
CA THR A 259 -14.35 5.54 -1.83
C THR A 259 -15.59 5.13 -1.05
N THR A 260 -15.57 3.98 -0.36
CA THR A 260 -16.65 3.53 0.51
C THR A 260 -16.83 4.45 1.73
N VAL A 261 -15.75 4.82 2.41
CA VAL A 261 -15.77 5.78 3.52
C VAL A 261 -16.32 7.13 3.05
N ASN A 262 -15.87 7.62 1.91
CA ASN A 262 -16.35 8.87 1.32
C ASN A 262 -17.84 8.79 0.95
N PHE A 263 -18.32 7.64 0.45
CA PHE A 263 -19.74 7.41 0.21
C PHE A 263 -20.55 7.47 1.51
N LEU A 264 -20.10 6.79 2.57
CA LEU A 264 -20.76 6.80 3.88
C LEU A 264 -20.81 8.21 4.48
N ASN A 265 -19.71 8.96 4.41
CA ASN A 265 -19.66 10.34 4.88
C ASN A 265 -20.64 11.25 4.12
N ARG A 266 -20.76 11.10 2.79
CA ARG A 266 -21.76 11.83 2.00
C ARG A 266 -23.19 11.48 2.42
N GLN A 267 -23.47 10.20 2.67
CA GLN A 267 -24.78 9.76 3.13
C GLN A 267 -25.10 10.33 4.52
N LEU A 268 -24.17 10.25 5.48
CA LEU A 268 -24.32 10.82 6.82
C LEU A 268 -24.59 12.33 6.77
N ASN A 269 -23.82 13.09 5.99
CA ASN A 269 -24.05 14.52 5.81
C ASN A 269 -25.42 14.80 5.19
N THR A 270 -25.85 14.00 4.22
CA THR A 270 -27.18 14.15 3.60
C THR A 270 -28.30 13.91 4.61
N PHE A 271 -28.19 12.86 5.44
CA PHE A 271 -29.16 12.58 6.49
C PHE A 271 -29.15 13.64 7.60
N SER A 272 -27.96 14.11 8.00
CA SER A 272 -27.83 15.19 8.98
C SER A 272 -28.48 16.48 8.49
N ASN A 273 -28.28 16.84 7.22
CA ASN A 273 -28.90 18.01 6.61
C ASN A 273 -30.43 17.86 6.52
N ARG A 274 -30.92 16.67 6.14
CA ARG A 274 -32.37 16.40 6.11
C ARG A 274 -32.99 16.47 7.51
N LEU A 275 -32.33 15.91 8.53
CA LEU A 275 -32.79 15.97 9.90
C LEU A 275 -32.83 17.41 10.40
N SER A 276 -31.75 18.18 10.20
CA SER A 276 -31.70 19.60 10.57
C SER A 276 -32.77 20.41 9.86
N GLN A 277 -33.03 20.14 8.58
CA GLN A 277 -34.11 20.79 7.84
C GLN A 277 -35.49 20.43 8.43
N SER A 278 -35.75 19.15 8.74
CA SER A 278 -37.00 18.75 9.38
C SER A 278 -37.17 19.32 10.79
N GLU A 279 -36.11 19.42 11.58
CA GLU A 279 -36.13 20.09 12.89
C GLU A 279 -36.48 21.57 12.74
N GLN A 280 -35.88 22.25 11.76
CA GLN A 280 -36.16 23.64 11.46
C GLN A 280 -37.59 23.85 10.92
N GLU A 281 -38.11 22.91 10.12
CA GLU A 281 -39.52 22.90 9.68
C GLU A 281 -40.48 22.74 10.87
N VAL A 282 -40.17 21.84 11.83
CA VAL A 282 -40.96 21.66 13.06
C VAL A 282 -40.88 22.89 13.97
N GLU A 283 -39.70 23.50 14.12
CA GLU A 283 -39.52 24.73 14.89
C GLU A 283 -40.28 25.90 14.26
N ASN A 284 -40.17 26.08 12.94
CA ASN A 284 -40.91 27.10 12.20
C ASN A 284 -42.43 26.89 12.33
N TYR A 285 -42.90 25.65 12.25
CA TYR A 285 -44.30 25.31 12.47
C TYR A 285 -44.76 25.66 13.89
N ARG A 286 -43.96 25.31 14.93
CA ARG A 286 -44.26 25.72 16.32
C ARG A 286 -44.34 27.23 16.48
N ASN A 287 -43.43 27.97 15.85
CA ASN A 287 -43.39 29.43 15.93
C ASN A 287 -44.56 30.08 15.18
N GLN A 288 -44.94 29.55 14.01
CA GLN A 288 -46.07 30.03 13.21
C GLN A 288 -47.41 29.77 13.90
N GLU A 289 -47.62 28.55 14.41
CA GLU A 289 -48.85 28.15 15.11
C GLU A 289 -48.88 28.60 16.58
N ASN A 290 -47.87 29.36 17.02
CA ASN A 290 -47.75 29.87 18.38
C ASN A 290 -47.95 28.75 19.43
N ILE A 291 -47.35 27.58 19.20
CA ILE A 291 -47.41 26.42 20.10
C ILE A 291 -46.40 26.64 21.23
N ILE A 292 -46.75 27.56 22.11
CA ILE A 292 -46.02 27.92 23.31
C ILE A 292 -46.26 26.85 24.39
N ASN A 293 -45.25 26.57 25.21
CA ASN A 293 -45.38 25.62 26.30
C ASN A 293 -46.28 26.21 27.41
N ILE A 294 -47.59 25.99 27.30
CA ILE A 294 -48.64 26.53 28.19
C ILE A 294 -48.30 26.34 29.68
N ARG A 295 -47.62 25.25 30.07
CA ARG A 295 -47.22 25.01 31.48
C ARG A 295 -46.23 26.05 32.01
N GLN A 296 -45.23 26.43 31.22
CA GLN A 296 -44.20 27.38 31.64
C GLN A 296 -44.75 28.80 31.76
N GLU A 297 -45.65 29.18 30.86
CA GLU A 297 -46.36 30.46 30.90
C GLU A 297 -47.32 30.50 32.09
N THR A 298 -48.07 29.43 32.34
CA THR A 298 -48.98 29.31 33.49
C THR A 298 -48.22 29.43 34.82
N GLU A 299 -47.06 28.78 34.99
CA GLU A 299 -46.24 28.95 36.19
C GLU A 299 -45.71 30.38 36.36
N THR A 300 -45.30 31.01 35.25
CA THR A 300 -44.81 32.40 35.25
C THR A 300 -45.92 33.38 35.62
N ASP A 301 -47.12 33.19 35.09
CA ASP A 301 -48.28 34.01 35.40
C ASP A 301 -48.80 33.78 36.82
N LEU A 302 -48.81 32.53 37.31
CA LEU A 302 -49.11 32.23 38.72
C LEU A 302 -48.13 32.90 39.67
N ARG A 303 -46.83 32.95 39.33
CA ARG A 303 -45.82 33.71 40.10
C ARG A 303 -46.09 35.21 40.09
N LYS A 304 -46.41 35.80 38.93
CA LYS A 304 -46.81 37.22 38.84
C LYS A 304 -48.04 37.52 39.69
N ILE A 305 -49.06 36.66 39.64
CA ILE A 305 -50.27 36.79 40.46
C ILE A 305 -49.94 36.70 41.96
N ALA A 306 -49.05 35.78 42.36
CA ALA A 306 -48.61 35.65 43.74
C ALA A 306 -47.84 36.90 44.24
N ASP A 307 -46.98 37.47 43.40
CA ASP A 307 -46.25 38.70 43.73
C ASP A 307 -47.18 39.92 43.76
N LEU A 308 -48.13 40.03 42.83
CA LEU A 308 -49.15 41.08 42.87
C LEU A 308 -50.01 40.96 44.14
N LYS A 309 -50.38 39.74 44.55
CA LYS A 309 -51.07 39.51 45.84
C LYS A 309 -50.22 39.93 47.03
N LYS A 310 -48.91 39.64 47.03
CA LYS A 310 -47.99 40.11 48.08
C LYS A 310 -47.93 41.65 48.14
N GLN A 311 -47.81 42.31 46.99
CA GLN A 311 -47.78 43.77 46.91
C GLN A 311 -49.09 44.39 47.43
N LEU A 312 -50.23 43.79 47.10
CA LEU A 312 -51.55 44.21 47.58
C LEU A 312 -51.74 43.97 49.09
N ALA A 313 -51.26 42.84 49.62
CA ALA A 313 -51.29 42.58 51.05
C ALA A 313 -50.45 43.59 51.84
N ASN A 314 -49.27 43.96 51.31
CA ASN A 314 -48.40 44.96 51.93
C ASN A 314 -48.99 46.37 51.88
N SER A 315 -49.81 46.72 50.87
CA SER A 315 -50.46 48.03 50.78
C SER A 315 -51.74 48.16 51.62
N ILE A 316 -52.38 47.04 51.98
CA ILE A 316 -53.56 47.02 52.87
C ILE A 316 -53.17 47.10 54.35
N HIS A 317 -51.95 46.72 54.71
CA HIS A 317 -51.55 46.56 56.11
C HIS A 317 -51.38 47.85 56.97
N PRO A 318 -51.20 49.09 56.44
CA PRO A 318 -51.14 50.27 57.30
C PRO A 318 -52.47 51.04 57.47
N THR A 319 -53.55 50.72 56.76
CA THR A 319 -54.78 51.55 56.81
C THR A 319 -55.74 51.23 57.96
N ASN A 320 -55.72 50.02 58.52
CA ASN A 320 -56.63 49.63 59.61
C ASN A 320 -56.07 49.80 61.02
N ALA A 321 -54.76 50.08 61.18
CA ALA A 321 -54.15 50.25 62.50
C ALA A 321 -54.37 51.67 63.10
N ILE A 322 -54.73 52.67 62.30
CA ILE A 322 -54.76 54.07 62.74
C ILE A 322 -56.11 54.47 63.40
N LEU A 323 -57.17 53.67 63.24
CA LEU A 323 -58.52 54.03 63.74
C LEU A 323 -58.89 53.43 65.11
N LEU A 324 -58.10 52.52 65.69
CA LEU A 324 -58.43 51.87 66.96
C LEU A 324 -57.70 52.44 68.19
N ASP A 325 -56.58 53.15 68.01
CA ASP A 325 -55.78 53.68 69.13
C ASP A 325 -56.22 55.06 69.64
N GLY A 326 -57.03 55.81 68.87
CA GLY A 326 -57.46 57.16 69.24
C GLY A 326 -58.54 57.21 70.34
N GLY A 327 -59.36 56.17 70.47
CA GLY A 327 -60.52 56.16 71.39
C GLY A 327 -60.20 55.70 72.82
N LEU A 328 -59.24 54.79 72.98
CA LEU A 328 -58.91 54.18 74.28
C LEU A 328 -57.96 55.04 75.13
N CYS A 329 -57.16 55.90 74.50
CA CYS A 329 -56.20 56.76 75.19
C CYS A 329 -56.86 57.93 75.95
N ALA A 330 -58.00 58.43 75.46
CA ALA A 330 -58.75 59.51 76.10
C ALA A 330 -59.45 59.07 77.40
N TYR A 331 -59.87 57.79 77.50
CA TYR A 331 -60.62 57.29 78.65
C TYR A 331 -59.73 56.94 79.85
N LEU A 332 -58.50 56.47 79.60
CA LEU A 332 -57.52 56.14 80.66
C LEU A 332 -56.91 57.39 81.32
N CYS A 333 -56.81 58.51 80.60
CA CYS A 333 -56.23 59.75 81.12
C CYS A 333 -57.16 60.46 82.15
N VAL A 334 -58.49 60.35 82.00
CA VAL A 334 -59.45 60.96 82.94
C VAL A 334 -59.50 60.18 84.27
N VAL A 335 -59.35 58.86 84.23
CA VAL A 335 -59.44 58.00 85.43
C VAL A 335 -58.21 58.13 86.33
N GLN A 336 -57.02 58.40 85.77
CA GLN A 336 -55.79 58.60 86.56
C GLN A 336 -55.73 59.98 87.25
N ASN A 337 -56.30 61.02 86.65
CA ASN A 337 -56.31 62.37 87.23
C ASN A 337 -57.22 62.50 88.46
N TYR A 338 -58.34 61.77 88.52
CA TYR A 338 -59.23 61.77 89.69
C TYR A 338 -58.59 61.10 90.92
N LYS A 339 -57.77 60.06 90.74
CA LYS A 339 -57.06 59.39 91.85
C LYS A 339 -55.96 60.27 92.47
N PHE A 340 -55.32 61.13 91.68
CA PHE A 340 -54.26 62.03 92.16
C PHE A 340 -54.78 63.25 92.93
N MET A 341 -55.96 63.77 92.56
CA MET A 341 -56.62 64.87 93.29
C MET A 341 -57.10 64.46 94.70
N ALA A 342 -57.61 63.23 94.85
CA ALA A 342 -58.12 62.73 96.14
C ALA A 342 -57.03 62.48 97.19
N GLN A 343 -55.80 62.13 96.78
CA GLN A 343 -54.66 61.95 97.69
C GLN A 343 -53.99 63.26 98.12
N ARG A 344 -54.19 64.35 97.35
CA ARG A 344 -53.60 65.67 97.66
C ARG A 344 -54.38 66.44 98.72
N GLN A 345 -55.70 66.21 98.87
CA GLN A 345 -56.52 66.86 99.89
C GLN A 345 -56.48 66.19 101.27
N ARG A 346 -56.28 64.86 101.35
CA ARG A 346 -56.02 64.17 102.63
C ARG A 346 -54.72 64.61 103.30
N LYS A 347 -53.70 65.01 102.52
CA LYS A 347 -52.44 65.58 103.06
C LYS A 347 -52.52 67.05 103.49
N GLN A 348 -53.56 67.80 103.13
CA GLN A 348 -53.73 69.20 103.56
C GLN A 348 -54.63 69.36 104.80
N THR A 349 -55.37 68.33 105.20
CA THR A 349 -56.18 68.30 106.41
C THR A 349 -55.41 67.83 107.66
N GLU A 350 -54.23 67.23 107.50
CA GLU A 350 -53.34 66.79 108.59
C GLU A 350 -52.24 67.82 108.97
N ALA A 351 -52.19 68.99 108.30
CA ALA A 351 -51.16 70.03 108.50
C ALA A 351 -51.69 71.37 109.06
N ARG A 352 -52.91 71.40 109.62
CA ARG A 352 -53.44 72.54 110.41
C ARG A 352 -54.22 72.05 111.64
N MET A 353 -53.64 71.11 112.38
CA MET A 353 -53.71 71.08 113.85
C MET A 353 -52.47 71.75 114.40
#